data_AF-A0A2C9LHT5-F1
#
_entry.id   AF-A0A2C9LHT5-F1
#
_cell.length_a   1.000
_cell.length_b   1.000
_cell.length_c   1.000
_cell.angle_alpha   90.00
_cell.angle_beta   90.00
_cell.angle_gamma   90.00
#
_symmetry.space_group_name_H-M   'P 1'
#
loop_
_entity.id
_entity.type
_entity.pdbx_description
1 polymer ?
#
loop_
_entity_poly.entity_id
_entity_poly.type
_entity_poly.pdbx_seq_one_letter_code
_entity_poly.pdbx_strand_id
1 'polypeptide(L)'
;MPCWCCFKAPPQARDRRKSVSAERYDPEADDDQGYTKVVHPKSDDQRKRLTDAIKHILLFRSLDQEQMQEVLDAMFEKEVTCPSCL
;
A
#
# COMPACT_ATOMS: atom_id res chain seq x y z
N MET A 1 -35.41 -38.67 -21.97
CA MET A 1 -34.08 -38.17 -21.54
C MET A 1 -34.06 -36.67 -21.76
N PRO A 2 -34.08 -35.80 -20.73
CA PRO A 2 -34.05 -34.36 -20.94
C PRO A 2 -32.60 -33.85 -20.98
N CYS A 3 -32.30 -33.07 -22.04
CA CYS A 3 -31.01 -32.43 -22.28
C CYS A 3 -30.55 -31.56 -21.11
N TRP A 4 -29.31 -31.79 -20.70
CA TRP A 4 -28.50 -30.82 -19.96
C TRP A 4 -28.08 -29.65 -20.87
N CYS A 5 -27.80 -28.51 -20.23
CA CYS A 5 -27.02 -27.38 -20.74
C CYS A 5 -27.77 -26.27 -21.51
N CYS A 6 -28.51 -25.45 -20.78
CA CYS A 6 -28.48 -24.00 -21.02
C CYS A 6 -28.23 -23.26 -19.71
N PHE A 7 -27.01 -23.37 -19.17
CA PHE A 7 -26.56 -22.52 -18.07
C PHE A 7 -26.19 -21.16 -18.66
N LYS A 8 -27.16 -20.27 -18.83
CA LYS A 8 -26.89 -18.85 -19.13
C LYS A 8 -26.28 -18.24 -17.87
N ALA A 9 -24.98 -17.95 -17.91
CA ALA A 9 -24.35 -17.13 -16.90
C ALA A 9 -25.11 -15.80 -16.75
N PRO A 10 -25.38 -15.31 -15.53
CA PRO A 10 -26.07 -14.04 -15.35
C PRO A 10 -25.29 -12.93 -16.07
N PRO A 11 -25.96 -12.00 -16.76
CA PRO A 11 -25.29 -10.88 -17.39
C PRO A 11 -24.54 -10.12 -16.31
N GLN A 12 -23.22 -10.01 -16.46
CA GLN A 12 -22.38 -9.23 -15.56
C GLN A 12 -22.91 -7.80 -15.57
N ALA A 13 -23.57 -7.39 -14.49
CA ALA A 13 -24.01 -6.02 -14.32
C ALA A 13 -22.77 -5.15 -14.50
N ARG A 14 -22.80 -4.27 -15.52
CA ARG A 14 -21.73 -3.32 -15.78
C ARG A 14 -21.77 -2.29 -14.64
N ASP A 15 -21.13 -2.63 -13.52
CA ASP A 15 -21.01 -1.70 -12.41
C ASP A 15 -20.31 -0.43 -12.93
N ARG A 16 -20.88 0.74 -12.59
CA ARG A 16 -20.34 2.01 -13.04
C ARG A 16 -19.06 2.26 -12.26
N ARG A 17 -17.97 2.57 -12.97
CA ARG A 17 -16.71 2.98 -12.32
C ARG A 17 -16.95 4.20 -11.44
N LYS A 18 -16.66 4.08 -10.14
CA LYS A 18 -16.71 5.19 -9.17
C LYS A 18 -15.36 5.91 -9.16
N SER A 19 -15.39 7.25 -9.00
CA SER A 19 -14.18 8.04 -8.78
C SER A 19 -13.64 7.80 -7.37
N VAL A 20 -12.32 7.80 -7.24
CA VAL A 20 -11.59 7.82 -5.96
C VAL A 20 -10.71 9.07 -5.94
N SER A 21 -10.55 9.69 -4.77
CA SER A 21 -9.69 10.86 -4.58
C SER A 21 -8.87 10.66 -3.31
N ALA A 22 -7.62 11.14 -3.35
CA ALA A 22 -6.74 11.19 -2.19
C ALA A 22 -7.04 12.42 -1.33
N GLU A 23 -6.34 12.54 -0.21
CA GLU A 23 -6.37 13.74 0.62
C GLU A 23 -5.82 14.97 -0.11
N ARG A 24 -6.25 16.17 0.29
CA ARG A 24 -5.79 17.41 -0.31
C ARG A 24 -4.38 17.72 0.21
N TYR A 25 -3.44 17.84 -0.71
CA TYR A 25 -2.08 18.29 -0.45
C TYR A 25 -1.92 19.76 -0.87
N ASP A 26 -1.26 20.58 -0.05
CA ASP A 26 -0.96 21.99 -0.32
C ASP A 26 0.56 22.21 -0.23
N PRO A 27 1.27 22.39 -1.36
CA PRO A 27 2.74 22.44 -1.37
C PRO A 27 3.31 23.69 -0.69
N GLU A 28 2.56 24.79 -0.63
CA GLU A 28 3.04 26.07 -0.05
C GLU A 28 2.93 26.09 1.49
N ALA A 29 2.14 25.18 2.07
CA ALA A 29 1.97 25.08 3.52
C ALA A 29 3.11 24.29 4.21
N ASP A 30 3.92 23.57 3.44
CA ASP A 30 4.98 22.70 3.95
C ASP A 30 6.32 23.42 4.18
N ASP A 31 6.52 24.64 3.66
CA ASP A 31 7.77 25.40 3.80
C ASP A 31 7.98 25.94 5.22
N ASP A 32 6.94 25.99 6.06
CA ASP A 32 7.00 26.71 7.34
C ASP A 32 6.89 25.87 8.63
N GLN A 33 6.37 24.63 8.69
CA GLN A 33 6.29 23.93 10.01
C GLN A 33 5.99 22.41 10.08
N GLY A 34 5.77 21.68 8.98
CA GLY A 34 4.98 20.43 9.06
C GLY A 34 5.73 19.09 9.07
N TYR A 35 6.76 18.92 8.23
CA TYR A 35 7.27 17.59 7.92
C TYR A 35 8.38 17.14 8.88
N THR A 36 7.99 16.52 9.99
CA THR A 36 8.94 15.79 10.85
C THR A 36 9.19 14.40 10.28
N LYS A 37 10.42 14.15 9.81
CA LYS A 37 10.84 12.81 9.37
C LYS A 37 10.70 11.83 10.54
N VAL A 38 9.75 10.89 10.42
CA VAL A 38 9.55 9.83 11.42
C VAL A 38 10.62 8.77 11.18
N VAL A 39 11.49 8.55 12.17
CA VAL A 39 12.56 7.54 12.11
C VAL A 39 12.31 6.49 13.18
N HIS A 40 11.95 5.29 12.74
CA HIS A 40 11.87 4.11 13.60
C HIS A 40 13.15 3.28 13.45
N PRO A 41 13.96 3.11 14.52
CA PRO A 41 15.21 2.36 14.45
C PRO A 41 14.93 0.89 14.15
N LYS A 42 15.66 0.33 13.18
CA LYS A 42 15.52 -1.07 12.73
C LYS A 42 16.88 -1.74 12.71
N SER A 43 16.88 -3.05 12.94
CA SER A 43 18.08 -3.88 12.73
C SER A 43 18.40 -3.99 11.24
N ASP A 44 19.67 -4.12 10.88
CA ASP A 44 20.13 -4.26 9.50
C ASP A 44 19.52 -5.48 8.80
N ASP A 45 19.29 -6.57 9.53
CA ASP A 45 18.64 -7.78 8.99
C ASP A 45 17.15 -7.56 8.75
N GLN A 46 16.48 -6.81 9.63
CA GLN A 46 15.07 -6.44 9.46
C GLN A 46 14.92 -5.50 8.25
N ARG A 47 15.84 -4.54 8.10
CA ARG A 47 15.89 -3.63 6.96
C ARG A 47 16.03 -4.39 5.64
N LYS A 48 17.00 -5.31 5.54
CA LYS A 48 17.19 -6.14 4.33
C LYS A 48 15.91 -6.90 3.93
N ARG A 49 15.28 -7.57 4.91
CA ARG A 49 14.04 -8.31 4.67
C ARG A 49 12.90 -7.40 4.19
N LEU A 50 12.75 -6.22 4.79
CA LEU A 50 11.74 -5.24 4.38
C LEU A 50 12.00 -4.71 2.97
N THR A 51 13.24 -4.32 2.65
CA THR A 51 13.63 -3.86 1.31
C THR A 51 13.32 -4.92 0.25
N ASP A 52 13.65 -6.18 0.52
CA ASP A 52 13.38 -7.28 -0.40
C ASP A 52 11.88 -7.56 -0.56
N ALA A 53 11.06 -7.31 0.46
CA ALA A 53 9.61 -7.46 0.37
C ALA A 53 8.94 -6.34 -0.44
N ILE A 54 9.40 -5.09 -0.29
CA ILE A 54 8.75 -3.93 -0.91
C ILE A 54 9.22 -3.63 -2.34
N LYS A 55 10.41 -4.09 -2.75
CA LYS A 55 10.98 -3.81 -4.09
C LYS A 55 10.11 -4.26 -5.27
N HIS A 56 9.23 -5.25 -5.06
CA HIS A 56 8.36 -5.79 -6.11
C HIS A 56 6.98 -5.12 -6.17
N ILE A 57 6.66 -4.24 -5.22
CA ILE A 57 5.39 -3.50 -5.19
C ILE A 57 5.49 -2.31 -6.15
N LEU A 58 4.46 -2.11 -6.98
CA LEU A 58 4.43 -1.08 -8.03
C LEU A 58 4.75 0.32 -7.50
N LEU A 59 4.23 0.67 -6.31
CA LEU A 59 4.43 1.99 -5.68
C LEU A 59 5.89 2.29 -5.36
N PHE A 60 6.68 1.26 -5.04
CA PHE A 60 8.07 1.41 -4.59
C PHE A 60 9.09 1.08 -5.68
N ARG A 61 8.66 0.51 -6.81
CA ARG A 61 9.55 0.12 -7.92
C ARG A 61 10.27 1.29 -8.59
N SER A 62 9.66 2.47 -8.57
CA SER A 62 10.16 3.68 -9.23
C SER A 62 10.90 4.63 -8.30
N LEU A 63 11.05 4.26 -7.02
CA LEU A 63 11.75 5.08 -6.05
C LEU A 63 13.26 4.86 -6.12
N ASP A 64 14.00 5.94 -5.90
CA ASP A 64 15.44 5.89 -5.74
C ASP A 64 15.83 5.28 -4.39
N GLN A 65 17.10 4.89 -4.25
CA GLN A 65 17.57 4.22 -3.04
C GLN A 65 17.43 5.09 -1.78
N GLU A 66 17.58 6.41 -1.90
CA GLU A 66 17.38 7.35 -0.79
C GLU A 66 15.91 7.39 -0.36
N GLN A 67 14.98 7.56 -1.30
CA GLN A 67 13.53 7.56 -1.03
C GLN A 67 13.06 6.24 -0.42
N MET A 68 13.64 5.12 -0.87
CA MET A 68 13.38 3.81 -0.29
C MET A 68 13.81 3.75 1.19
N GLN A 69 14.95 4.34 1.55
CA GLN A 69 15.38 4.41 2.95
C GLN A 69 14.41 5.27 3.78
N GLU A 70 13.90 6.37 3.23
CA GLU A 70 12.95 7.22 3.97
C GLU A 70 11.62 6.50 4.26
N VAL A 71 11.09 5.77 3.27
CA VAL A 71 9.90 4.92 3.46
C VAL A 71 10.18 3.85 4.51
N LEU A 72 11.34 3.20 4.43
CA LEU A 72 11.73 2.19 5.40
C LEU A 72 11.88 2.78 6.81
N ASP A 73 12.43 3.98 6.97
CA ASP A 73 12.54 4.63 8.27
C ASP A 73 11.17 5.03 8.84
N ALA A 74 10.22 5.41 7.97
CA ALA A 74 8.85 5.77 8.37
C ALA A 74 7.94 4.56 8.69
N MET A 75 8.26 3.35 8.22
CA MET A 75 7.48 2.14 8.51
C MET A 75 7.62 1.72 9.98
N PHE A 76 6.50 1.55 10.69
CA PHE A 76 6.47 1.06 12.07
C PHE A 76 6.04 -0.42 12.15
N GLU A 77 6.44 -1.08 13.23
CA GLU A 77 6.03 -2.45 13.54
C GLU A 77 4.69 -2.46 14.28
N LYS A 78 3.78 -3.35 13.90
CA LYS A 78 2.48 -3.51 14.54
C LYS A 78 2.28 -4.96 14.96
N GLU A 79 2.28 -5.20 16.27
CA GLU A 79 1.97 -6.51 16.82
C GLU A 79 0.46 -6.79 16.70
N VAL A 80 0.12 -7.96 16.19
CA VAL A 80 -1.28 -8.39 16.01
C VAL A 80 -1.56 -9.59 16.91
N THR A 81 -2.52 -9.47 17.81
CA THR A 81 -2.98 -10.59 18.64
C THR A 81 -4.18 -11.23 17.97
N CYS A 82 -4.16 -12.55 17.76
CA CYS A 82 -5.35 -13.29 17.35
C CYS A 82 -6.39 -13.17 18.48
N PRO A 83 -7.62 -12.62 18.28
CA PRO A 83 -8.46 -12.65 17.08
C PRO A 83 -8.63 -11.31 16.34
N SER A 84 -7.74 -10.33 16.51
CA SER A 84 -7.86 -9.03 15.82
C SER A 84 -7.63 -9.18 14.31
N CYS A 85 -8.65 -8.91 13.50
CA CYS A 85 -8.50 -8.75 12.06
C CYS A 85 -7.84 -7.39 11.79
N LEU A 86 -6.65 -7.41 11.22
CA LEU A 86 -5.90 -6.26 10.72
C LEU A 86 -5.64 -6.38 9.22
#